data_AF-A0A7A2XZG2-F1
#
_entry.id   AF-A0A7A2XZG2-F1
#
_cell.length_a   1.000
_cell.length_b   1.000
_cell.length_c   1.000
_cell.angle_alpha   90.00
_cell.angle_beta   90.00
_cell.angle_gamma   90.00
#
_symmetry.space_group_name_H-M   'P 1'
#
loop_
_entity.id
_entity.type
_entity.pdbx_description
1 polymer ?
#
loop_
_entity_poly.entity_id
_entity_poly.type
_entity_poly.pdbx_seq_one_letter_code
_entity_poly.pdbx_strand_id
1 'polypeptide(L)' 'MGRRRSHERRDLPPNLYIRNNGYYCYRDPRTGKE' A
#
# COMPACT_ATOMS: atom_id res chain seq x y z
N MET A 1 5.45 -6.64 -13.43
CA MET A 1 5.00 -7.58 -12.38
C MET A 1 4.04 -6.86 -11.44
N GLY A 2 2.73 -7.00 -11.63
CA GLY A 2 1.74 -6.47 -10.69
C GLY A 2 1.49 -7.48 -9.58
N ARG A 3 2.01 -7.24 -8.37
CA ARG A 3 1.66 -8.07 -7.20
C ARG A 3 0.14 -8.01 -7.00
N ARG A 4 -0.53 -9.16 -6.98
CA ARG A 4 -1.98 -9.26 -6.71
C ARG A 4 -2.27 -8.54 -5.40
N ARG A 5 -3.12 -7.51 -5.42
CA ARG A 5 -3.54 -6.80 -4.21
C ARG A 5 -4.33 -7.78 -3.34
N SER A 6 -3.93 -7.92 -2.08
CA SER A 6 -4.72 -8.64 -1.08
C SER A 6 -6.10 -7.99 -0.93
N HIS A 7 -7.12 -8.76 -0.52
CA HIS A 7 -8.49 -8.26 -0.31
C HIS A 7 -8.51 -6.97 0.54
N GLU A 8 -7.75 -6.95 1.63
CA GLU A 8 -7.58 -5.80 2.53
C GLU A 8 -6.99 -4.52 1.88
N ARG A 9 -6.32 -4.67 0.73
CA ARG A 9 -5.67 -3.58 -0.01
C ARG A 9 -6.39 -3.23 -1.32
N ARG A 10 -7.54 -3.85 -1.61
CA ARG A 10 -8.33 -3.52 -2.82
C ARG A 10 -9.04 -2.19 -2.68
N ASP A 11 -9.54 -1.89 -1.48
CA ASP A 11 -10.23 -0.63 -1.16
C ASP A 11 -9.26 0.52 -0.86
N LEU A 12 -7.97 0.22 -0.70
CA LEU A 12 -6.95 1.23 -0.43
C LEU A 12 -6.36 1.81 -1.73
N PRO A 13 -6.00 3.11 -1.71
CA PRO A 13 -5.28 3.74 -2.81
C PRO A 13 -3.97 2.98 -3.12
N PRO A 14 -3.48 3.01 -4.38
CA PRO A 14 -2.26 2.31 -4.82
C PRO A 14 -1.02 2.56 -3.97
N ASN A 15 -0.94 3.74 -3.39
CA ASN A 15 0.18 4.22 -2.58
C ASN A 15 -0.04 4.01 -1.08
N LEU A 16 -1.23 3.58 -0.66
CA LEU A 16 -1.57 3.36 0.74
C LEU A 16 -1.68 1.87 1.00
N TYR A 17 -0.94 1.39 1.98
CA TYR A 17 -0.92 -0.02 2.34
C TYR A 17 -0.95 -0.18 3.85
N ILE A 18 -1.73 -1.15 4.33
CA ILE A 18 -1.65 -1.55 5.73
C ILE A 18 -0.32 -2.27 5.96
N ARG A 19 0.43 -1.82 6.96
CA ARG A 19 1.61 -2.48 7.52
C ARG A 19 1.16 -3.39 8.66
N ASN A 20 1.95 -4.43 8.94
CA ASN A 20 1.68 -5.33 10.06
C ASN A 20 1.48 -4.47 11.34
N ASN A 21 0.43 -4.78 12.11
CA ASN A 21 -0.07 -4.04 13.27
C ASN A 21 -1.17 -2.97 13.02
N GLY A 22 -1.83 -2.97 11.86
CA GLY A 22 -3.04 -2.14 11.60
C GLY A 22 -2.75 -0.68 11.26
N TYR A 23 -1.48 -0.32 11.09
CA TYR A 23 -1.08 1.03 10.68
C TYR A 23 -1.05 1.15 9.17
N TYR A 24 -1.50 2.29 8.66
CA TYR A 24 -1.33 2.64 7.26
C TYR A 24 0.09 3.13 7.00
N CYS A 25 0.63 2.74 5.87
CA CYS A 25 1.95 3.12 5.39
C CYS A 25 1.74 3.65 3.97
N TYR A 26 2.33 4.80 3.68
CA TYR A 26 2.14 5.50 2.42
C TYR A 26 3.45 5.50 1.65
N ARG A 27 3.42 4.95 0.44
CA ARG A 27 4.56 4.98 -0.46
C ARG A 27 4.40 6.13 -1.43
N ASP A 28 5.25 7.14 -1.32
CA ASP A 28 5.21 8.29 -2.20
C ASP A 28 5.46 7.87 -3.67
N PRO A 29 4.53 8.14 -4.61
CA PRO A 29 4.66 7.71 -6.00
C PRO A 29 5.76 8.48 -6.75
N ARG A 30 6.18 9.65 -6.25
CA ARG A 30 7.17 10.50 -6.90
C ARG A 30 8.60 10.09 -6.54
N THR A 31 8.82 9.66 -5.31
CA THR A 31 10.15 9.35 -4.75
C THR A 31 10.33 7.87 -4.38
N GLY A 32 9.26 7.08 -4.35
CA GLY A 32 9.29 5.65 -4.05
C GLY A 32 9.56 5.31 -2.58
N LYS A 33 9.68 6.33 -1.71
CA LYS A 33 9.90 6.22 -0.27
C LYS A 33 8.63 5.76 0.45
N GLU A 34 8.82 4.93 1.47
CA GLU A 34 7.78 4.33 2.31
C GLU A 34 7.64 4.99 3.68
#